data_AF-A0A6H1N1V8-F1
#
_entry.id   AF-A0A6H1N1V8-F1
#
_cell.length_a   1.000
_cell.length_b   1.000
_cell.length_c   1.000
_cell.angle_alpha   90.00
_cell.angle_beta   90.00
_cell.angle_gamma   90.00
#
_symmetry.space_group_name_H-M   'P 1'
#
loop_
_entity.id
_entity.type
_entity.pdbx_description
1 polymer ?
#
loop_
_entity_poly.entity_id
_entity_poly.type
_entity_poly.pdbx_seq_one_letter_code
_entity_poly.pdbx_strand_id
1 'polypeptide(L)'
;MRHGARAEDSAAYLATSPLPERLTRGALAVMSARDVQRARTDPEAVAAEQQLDVTILQQVLAKELDTVLAACTDNRHGPHGPPGAPCPASFMLCLGCECARALPHHLPVQVLVHNRLAERRGQMDPLQWAERFAAPHAQLADLLDQQDEAAVADARRGATDAERSLAERFLNRELDLR
;
A
#
# COMPACT_ATOMS: atom_id res chain seq x y z
N MET A 1 14.21 24.97 61.20
CA MET A 1 14.63 23.72 60.53
C MET A 1 13.39 22.82 60.48
N ARG A 2 12.75 22.69 59.30
CA ARG A 2 12.66 21.45 58.48
C ARG A 2 12.22 20.23 59.31
N HIS A 3 11.23 19.41 59.02
CA HIS A 3 10.34 19.11 57.88
C HIS A 3 9.25 18.14 58.41
N GLY A 4 8.12 17.96 57.71
CA GLY A 4 7.17 16.86 57.96
C GLY A 4 5.73 17.20 57.57
N ALA A 5 5.47 17.43 56.28
CA ALA A 5 4.70 16.52 55.41
C ALA A 5 3.19 16.49 55.70
N ARG A 6 2.44 17.40 55.06
CA ARG A 6 1.02 17.19 54.72
C ARG A 6 0.97 16.49 53.36
N ALA A 7 0.14 15.47 53.28
CA ALA A 7 -0.20 14.75 52.07
C ALA A 7 -1.09 15.63 51.20
N GLU A 8 -0.67 15.89 49.96
CA GLU A 8 -1.43 16.62 48.96
C GLU A 8 -1.37 15.80 47.66
N ASP A 9 -2.48 15.13 47.41
CA ASP A 9 -3.14 14.95 46.12
C ASP A 9 -2.29 15.09 44.85
N SER A 10 -2.15 13.99 44.11
CA SER A 10 -1.88 14.08 42.67
C SER A 10 -2.34 12.81 41.97
N ALA A 11 -3.66 12.74 41.76
CA ALA A 11 -4.21 12.05 40.62
C ALA A 11 -3.95 12.86 39.34
N ALA A 12 -3.84 12.14 38.23
CA ALA A 12 -3.79 12.61 36.84
C ALA A 12 -2.41 12.96 36.26
N TYR A 13 -1.81 11.96 35.59
CA TYR A 13 -1.21 12.21 34.29
C TYR A 13 -1.72 11.16 33.29
N LEU A 14 -2.91 11.45 32.73
CA LEU A 14 -3.36 10.87 31.48
C LEU A 14 -2.60 11.56 30.35
N ALA A 15 -1.79 10.81 29.61
CA ALA A 15 -1.37 11.17 28.26
C ALA A 15 -1.58 9.96 27.35
N THR A 16 -2.84 9.69 27.05
CA THR A 16 -3.22 8.97 25.82
C THR A 16 -2.81 9.84 24.65
N SER A 17 -1.61 9.61 24.11
CA SER A 17 -1.34 9.99 22.73
C SER A 17 -2.22 9.12 21.83
N PRO A 18 -3.00 9.67 20.89
CA PRO A 18 -3.59 8.86 19.85
C PRO A 18 -2.44 8.32 19.01
N LEU A 19 -2.22 7.00 19.07
CA LEU A 19 -1.52 6.29 18.01
C LEU A 19 -2.20 6.68 16.69
N PRO A 20 -1.44 6.93 15.60
CA PRO A 20 -2.04 7.23 14.30
C PRO A 20 -3.07 6.15 13.97
N GLU A 21 -4.21 6.57 13.43
CA GLU A 21 -5.31 5.70 13.06
C GLU A 21 -4.75 4.42 12.43
N ARG A 22 -5.09 3.28 13.05
CA ARG A 22 -4.86 1.95 12.48
C ARG A 22 -5.21 2.03 11.00
N LEU A 23 -4.22 1.81 10.13
CA LEU A 23 -4.46 1.40 8.75
C LEU A 23 -5.57 0.33 8.82
N THR A 24 -6.73 0.61 8.23
CA THR A 24 -7.82 -0.36 8.17
C THR A 24 -7.25 -1.65 7.60
N ARG A 25 -7.24 -2.73 8.38
CA ARG A 25 -6.75 -4.04 7.92
C ARG A 25 -7.42 -4.35 6.58
N GLY A 26 -6.61 -4.47 5.52
CA GLY A 26 -7.06 -4.84 4.17
C GLY A 26 -7.01 -3.73 3.11
N ALA A 27 -6.64 -2.49 3.46
CA ALA A 27 -6.36 -1.43 2.49
C ALA A 27 -4.86 -1.32 2.21
N LEU A 28 -4.49 -1.17 0.94
CA LEU A 28 -3.10 -0.95 0.53
C LEU A 28 -2.60 0.39 1.10
N ALA A 29 -1.59 0.35 1.95
CA ALA A 29 -1.00 1.55 2.54
C ALA A 29 -0.34 2.44 1.47
N VAL A 30 -0.61 3.75 1.52
CA VAL A 30 -0.09 4.73 0.58
C VAL A 30 1.10 5.47 1.17
N MET A 31 2.15 5.60 0.38
CA MET A 31 3.24 6.55 0.62
C MET A 31 3.08 7.68 -0.41
N SER A 32 2.58 8.82 0.05
CA SER A 32 2.17 9.92 -0.81
C SER A 32 3.37 10.58 -1.51
N ALA A 33 3.10 11.40 -2.53
CA ALA A 33 4.14 12.23 -3.15
C ALA A 33 4.85 13.12 -2.12
N ARG A 34 4.12 13.59 -1.10
CA ARG A 34 4.69 14.36 0.01
C ARG A 34 5.67 13.53 0.84
N ASP A 35 5.32 12.29 1.16
CA ASP A 35 6.20 11.39 1.93
C ASP A 35 7.47 11.07 1.14
N VAL A 36 7.33 10.78 -0.16
CA VAL A 36 8.46 10.55 -1.07
C VAL A 36 9.39 11.76 -1.13
N GLN A 37 8.85 13.00 -1.16
CA GLN A 37 9.69 14.21 -1.12
C GLN A 37 10.34 14.41 0.24
N ARG A 38 9.59 14.23 1.34
CA ARG A 38 10.10 14.38 2.72
C ARG A 38 11.23 13.41 3.02
N ALA A 39 11.16 12.18 2.51
CA ALA A 39 12.18 11.17 2.74
C ALA A 39 13.56 11.57 2.18
N ARG A 40 13.65 12.56 1.29
CA ARG A 40 14.93 13.11 0.81
C ARG A 40 15.66 13.95 1.86
N THR A 41 14.93 14.55 2.77
CA THR A 41 15.45 15.47 3.79
C THR A 41 15.38 14.89 5.20
N ASP A 42 14.44 13.97 5.45
CA ASP A 42 14.20 13.35 6.75
C ASP A 42 13.73 11.89 6.56
N PRO A 43 14.62 11.00 6.09
CA PRO A 43 14.27 9.60 5.82
C PRO A 43 13.91 8.83 7.10
N GLU A 44 14.54 9.12 8.24
CA GLU A 44 14.26 8.44 9.49
C GLU A 44 12.84 8.70 10.00
N ALA A 45 12.36 9.95 9.94
CA ALA A 45 10.99 10.25 10.35
C ALA A 45 9.95 9.57 9.44
N VAL A 46 10.16 9.61 8.13
CA VAL A 46 9.25 8.95 7.17
C VAL A 46 9.27 7.43 7.37
N ALA A 47 10.43 6.83 7.62
CA ALA A 47 10.54 5.39 7.89
C ALA A 47 9.74 5.01 9.15
N ALA A 48 9.86 5.78 10.23
CA ALA A 48 9.10 5.55 11.45
C ALA A 48 7.58 5.67 11.24
N GLU A 49 7.12 6.70 10.52
CA GLU A 49 5.69 6.90 10.18
C GLU A 49 5.14 5.75 9.32
N GLN A 50 5.95 5.23 8.40
CA GLN A 50 5.60 4.12 7.51
C GLN A 50 5.80 2.74 8.15
N GLN A 51 6.32 2.71 9.39
CA GLN A 51 6.68 1.52 10.15
C GLN A 51 7.69 0.62 9.42
N LEU A 52 8.70 1.25 8.81
CA LEU A 52 9.76 0.59 8.06
C LEU A 52 11.12 0.85 8.69
N ASP A 53 12.06 -0.05 8.43
CA ASP A 53 13.49 0.28 8.57
C ASP A 53 13.88 1.30 7.50
N VAL A 54 14.80 2.22 7.84
CA VAL A 54 15.24 3.27 6.91
C VAL A 54 15.91 2.71 5.65
N THR A 55 16.59 1.58 5.75
CA THR A 55 17.18 0.88 4.61
C THR A 55 16.09 0.36 3.68
N ILE A 56 15.04 -0.25 4.24
CA ILE A 56 13.89 -0.72 3.46
C ILE A 56 13.19 0.47 2.79
N LEU A 57 13.00 1.59 3.49
CA LEU A 57 12.47 2.81 2.88
C LEU A 57 13.32 3.25 1.67
N GLN A 58 14.64 3.27 1.80
CA GLN A 58 15.54 3.65 0.71
C GLN A 58 15.38 2.71 -0.50
N GLN A 59 15.27 1.40 -0.29
CA GLN A 59 15.05 0.43 -1.37
C GLN A 59 13.68 0.59 -2.04
N VAL A 60 12.62 0.88 -1.27
CA VAL A 60 11.30 1.24 -1.81
C VAL A 60 11.39 2.49 -2.70
N LEU A 61 12.08 3.54 -2.25
CA LEU A 61 12.24 4.79 -3.00
C LEU A 61 13.11 4.60 -4.25
N ALA A 62 14.08 3.68 -4.19
CA ALA A 62 14.90 3.26 -5.33
C ALA A 62 14.17 2.30 -6.28
N LYS A 63 12.92 1.91 -5.97
CA LYS A 63 12.08 0.97 -6.74
C LYS A 63 12.64 -0.45 -6.81
N GLU A 64 13.56 -0.81 -5.93
CA GLU A 64 14.18 -2.14 -5.88
C GLU A 64 13.22 -3.20 -5.34
N LEU A 65 12.19 -2.75 -4.61
CA LEU A 65 11.18 -3.60 -3.98
C LEU A 65 9.82 -3.56 -4.71
N ASP A 66 9.77 -2.92 -5.88
CA ASP A 66 8.55 -2.83 -6.67
C ASP A 66 8.10 -4.23 -7.12
N THR A 67 6.81 -4.49 -6.93
CA THR A 67 6.09 -5.59 -7.56
C THR A 67 5.30 -5.04 -8.75
N VAL A 68 4.06 -5.46 -8.96
CA VAL A 68 3.23 -4.96 -10.07
C VAL A 68 2.50 -3.67 -9.69
N LEU A 69 1.82 -3.67 -8.53
CA LEU A 69 0.91 -2.60 -8.13
C LEU A 69 1.41 -1.80 -6.91
N ALA A 70 2.48 -2.27 -6.28
CA ALA A 70 2.99 -1.76 -5.01
C ALA A 70 4.43 -2.22 -4.79
N ALA A 71 5.15 -1.62 -3.85
CA ALA A 71 6.40 -2.16 -3.32
C ALA A 71 6.12 -3.16 -2.19
N CYS A 72 6.85 -4.27 -2.14
CA CYS A 72 6.78 -5.26 -1.05
C CYS A 72 7.94 -5.05 -0.07
N THR A 73 7.63 -4.63 1.16
CA THR A 73 8.63 -4.27 2.17
C THR A 73 9.15 -5.45 2.97
N ASP A 74 8.43 -6.56 2.99
CA ASP A 74 8.84 -7.80 3.65
C ASP A 74 8.19 -9.02 3.00
N ASN A 75 8.90 -9.69 2.10
CA ASN A 75 8.37 -10.84 1.38
C ASN A 75 8.45 -12.16 2.17
N ARG A 76 8.91 -12.15 3.44
CA ARG A 76 9.09 -13.37 4.26
C ARG A 76 8.22 -13.42 5.51
N HIS A 77 7.59 -12.30 5.86
CA HIS A 77 6.74 -12.19 7.04
C HIS A 77 5.30 -11.77 6.75
N GLY A 78 4.88 -11.77 5.48
CA GLY A 78 3.48 -11.57 5.11
C GLY A 78 2.57 -12.77 5.43
N PRO A 79 1.24 -12.59 5.44
CA PRO A 79 0.29 -13.59 5.95
C PRO A 79 0.00 -14.76 4.99
N HIS A 80 0.65 -14.80 3.82
CA HIS A 80 0.28 -15.69 2.72
C HIS A 80 1.20 -16.92 2.56
N GLY A 81 2.20 -17.08 3.42
CA GLY A 81 3.14 -18.20 3.36
C GLY A 81 3.66 -18.59 4.74
N PRO A 82 4.41 -19.70 4.84
CA PRO A 82 5.09 -20.08 6.07
C PRO A 82 6.05 -18.96 6.53
N PRO A 83 6.12 -18.66 7.84
CA PRO A 83 7.05 -17.65 8.35
C PRO A 83 8.49 -17.91 7.90
N GLY A 84 9.14 -16.86 7.38
CA GLY A 84 10.52 -16.92 6.90
C GLY A 84 10.68 -17.42 5.45
N ALA A 85 9.64 -17.99 4.83
CA ALA A 85 9.68 -18.40 3.43
C ALA A 85 9.26 -17.25 2.50
N PRO A 86 9.79 -17.17 1.26
CA PRO A 86 9.32 -16.19 0.28
C PRO A 86 7.81 -16.33 0.04
N CYS A 87 7.13 -15.20 -0.08
CA CYS A 87 5.68 -15.13 -0.29
C CYS A 87 5.26 -15.83 -1.59
N PRO A 88 4.34 -16.81 -1.55
CA PRO A 88 3.84 -17.50 -2.74
C PRO A 88 2.58 -16.84 -3.34
N ALA A 89 2.12 -15.72 -2.77
CA ALA A 89 0.86 -15.11 -3.12
C ALA A 89 0.83 -14.62 -4.57
N SER A 90 -0.37 -14.62 -5.17
CA SER A 90 -0.60 -13.82 -6.37
C SER A 90 -0.37 -12.35 -6.06
N PHE A 91 0.23 -11.61 -7.00
CA PHE A 91 0.43 -10.17 -6.84
C PHE A 91 -0.88 -9.39 -6.65
N MET A 92 -2.03 -9.95 -7.03
CA MET A 92 -3.33 -9.32 -6.77
C MET A 92 -3.66 -9.24 -5.27
N LEU A 93 -3.16 -10.18 -4.47
CA LEU A 93 -3.33 -10.16 -3.02
C LEU A 93 -2.51 -9.04 -2.35
N CYS A 94 -1.51 -8.47 -3.04
CA CYS A 94 -0.76 -7.33 -2.52
C CYS A 94 -1.65 -6.10 -2.27
N LEU A 95 -2.82 -5.98 -2.90
CA LEU A 95 -3.79 -4.90 -2.67
C LEU A 95 -4.36 -4.85 -1.25
N GLY A 96 -4.23 -5.92 -0.47
CA GLY A 96 -4.64 -5.96 0.93
C GLY A 96 -3.53 -6.44 1.89
N CYS A 97 -2.29 -6.56 1.41
CA CYS A 97 -1.18 -7.08 2.20
C CYS A 97 -0.52 -5.97 3.04
N GLU A 98 -0.24 -6.25 4.30
CA GLU A 98 0.41 -5.30 5.23
C GLU A 98 1.85 -4.94 4.84
N CYS A 99 2.52 -5.80 4.06
CA CYS A 99 3.85 -5.58 3.52
C CYS A 99 3.85 -4.68 2.28
N ALA A 100 2.68 -4.32 1.73
CA ALA A 100 2.60 -3.59 0.48
C ALA A 100 2.53 -2.07 0.70
N ARG A 101 3.18 -1.30 -0.17
CA ARG A 101 3.12 0.18 -0.20
C ARG A 101 2.83 0.67 -1.62
N ALA A 102 1.74 1.42 -1.81
CA ALA A 102 1.48 2.17 -3.03
C ALA A 102 2.30 3.46 -3.03
N LEU A 103 2.88 3.79 -4.19
CA LEU A 103 3.70 5.00 -4.40
C LEU A 103 3.22 5.69 -5.68
N PRO A 104 3.51 6.99 -5.88
CA PRO A 104 3.00 7.74 -7.03
C PRO A 104 3.37 7.12 -8.38
N HIS A 105 4.53 6.49 -8.50
CA HIS A 105 4.94 5.84 -9.75
C HIS A 105 4.18 4.55 -10.07
N HIS A 106 3.45 3.97 -9.12
CA HIS A 106 2.58 2.82 -9.36
C HIS A 106 1.23 3.22 -9.97
N LEU A 107 0.86 4.51 -9.88
CA LEU A 107 -0.47 5.00 -10.22
C LEU A 107 -0.90 4.67 -11.66
N PRO A 108 -0.05 4.78 -12.70
CA PRO A 108 -0.46 4.42 -14.07
C PRO A 108 -0.93 2.98 -14.19
N VAL A 109 -0.19 2.02 -13.62
CA VAL A 109 -0.54 0.59 -13.66
C VAL A 109 -1.81 0.32 -12.84
N GLN A 110 -1.94 0.94 -11.66
CA GLN A 110 -3.14 0.82 -10.83
C GLN A 110 -4.41 1.31 -11.56
N VAL A 111 -4.34 2.45 -12.24
CA VAL A 111 -5.43 2.99 -13.06
C VAL A 111 -5.78 2.06 -14.22
N LEU A 112 -4.77 1.56 -14.94
CA LEU A 112 -4.98 0.63 -16.06
C LEU A 112 -5.68 -0.65 -15.60
N VAL A 113 -5.21 -1.25 -14.49
CA VAL A 113 -5.79 -2.47 -13.92
C VAL A 113 -7.22 -2.24 -13.48
N HIS A 114 -7.51 -1.16 -12.75
CA HIS A 114 -8.87 -0.81 -12.32
C HIS A 114 -9.83 -0.72 -13.51
N ASN A 115 -9.47 0.08 -14.54
CA ASN A 115 -10.31 0.25 -15.72
C ASN A 115 -10.54 -1.07 -16.45
N ARG A 116 -9.50 -1.90 -16.59
CA ARG A 116 -9.61 -3.17 -17.30
C ARG A 116 -10.47 -4.18 -16.55
N LEU A 117 -10.44 -4.18 -15.22
CA LEU A 117 -11.37 -4.97 -14.41
C LEU A 117 -12.83 -4.50 -14.56
N ALA A 118 -13.06 -3.19 -14.66
CA ALA A 118 -14.37 -2.62 -14.92
C ALA A 118 -14.90 -3.03 -16.30
N GLU A 119 -14.07 -2.99 -17.34
CA GLU A 119 -14.42 -3.44 -18.69
C GLU A 119 -14.76 -4.94 -18.72
N ARG A 120 -13.95 -5.77 -18.07
CA ARG A 120 -14.16 -7.23 -18.01
C ARG A 120 -15.49 -7.59 -17.33
N ARG A 121 -15.99 -6.76 -16.41
CA ARG A 121 -17.28 -6.97 -15.74
C ARG A 121 -18.44 -7.16 -16.72
N GLY A 122 -18.44 -6.41 -17.83
CA GLY A 122 -19.49 -6.52 -18.86
C GLY A 122 -19.36 -7.76 -19.76
N GLN A 123 -18.25 -8.50 -19.65
CA GLN A 123 -17.90 -9.63 -20.52
C GLN A 123 -17.88 -10.96 -19.78
N MET A 124 -18.25 -10.96 -18.49
CA MET A 124 -18.18 -12.11 -17.59
C MET A 124 -19.54 -12.40 -16.99
N ASP A 125 -19.72 -13.65 -16.57
CA ASP A 125 -20.81 -14.01 -15.67
C ASP A 125 -20.72 -13.18 -14.37
N PRO A 126 -21.83 -12.62 -13.85
CA PRO A 126 -21.80 -11.78 -12.66
C PRO A 126 -21.25 -12.46 -11.40
N LEU A 127 -21.56 -13.75 -11.19
CA LEU A 127 -21.06 -14.49 -10.02
C LEU A 127 -19.56 -14.74 -10.17
N GLN A 128 -19.12 -15.14 -11.36
CA GLN A 128 -17.69 -15.32 -11.65
C GLN A 128 -16.89 -14.03 -11.46
N TRP A 129 -17.44 -12.88 -11.86
CA TRP A 129 -16.81 -11.58 -11.62
C TRP A 129 -16.77 -11.25 -10.12
N ALA A 130 -17.87 -11.49 -9.40
CA ALA A 130 -17.94 -11.22 -7.97
C ALA A 130 -16.89 -12.01 -7.17
N GLU A 131 -16.76 -13.31 -7.44
CA GLU A 131 -15.81 -14.19 -6.76
C GLU A 131 -14.35 -13.83 -7.03
N ARG A 132 -14.05 -13.34 -8.23
CA ARG A 132 -12.65 -13.15 -8.67
C ARG A 132 -12.15 -11.72 -8.57
N PHE A 133 -13.01 -10.76 -8.87
CA PHE A 133 -12.56 -9.40 -9.20
C PHE A 133 -13.30 -8.29 -8.45
N ALA A 134 -14.42 -8.54 -7.78
CA ALA A 134 -15.12 -7.49 -7.04
C ALA A 134 -14.25 -6.88 -5.94
N ALA A 135 -13.60 -7.70 -5.12
CA ALA A 135 -12.73 -7.24 -4.05
C ALA A 135 -11.52 -6.43 -4.55
N PRO A 136 -10.66 -6.93 -5.46
CA PRO A 136 -9.52 -6.15 -5.95
C PRO A 136 -9.95 -4.92 -6.75
N HIS A 137 -11.09 -4.95 -7.45
CA HIS A 137 -11.63 -3.75 -8.10
C HIS A 137 -12.04 -2.69 -7.08
N ALA A 138 -12.71 -3.07 -5.98
CA ALA A 138 -13.07 -2.15 -4.91
C ALA A 138 -11.84 -1.58 -4.20
N GLN A 139 -10.85 -2.41 -3.87
CA GLN A 139 -9.59 -1.96 -3.26
C GLN A 139 -8.84 -0.95 -4.14
N LEU A 140 -8.84 -1.16 -5.45
CA LEU A 140 -8.26 -0.20 -6.40
C LEU A 140 -9.09 1.08 -6.49
N ALA A 141 -10.41 1.00 -6.47
CA ALA A 141 -11.26 2.21 -6.43
C ALA A 141 -10.95 3.03 -5.17
N ASP A 142 -10.95 2.41 -4.00
CA ASP A 142 -10.62 3.06 -2.72
C ASP A 142 -9.21 3.67 -2.73
N LEU A 143 -8.25 2.99 -3.35
CA LEU A 143 -6.87 3.48 -3.50
C LEU A 143 -6.79 4.72 -4.40
N LEU A 144 -7.53 4.72 -5.51
CA LEU A 144 -7.57 5.82 -6.47
C LEU A 144 -8.31 7.03 -5.92
N ASP A 145 -9.36 6.83 -5.12
CA ASP A 145 -10.12 7.89 -4.46
C ASP A 145 -9.30 8.64 -3.39
N GLN A 146 -8.22 8.03 -2.89
CA GLN A 146 -7.24 8.68 -1.99
C GLN A 146 -6.23 9.56 -2.74
N GLN A 147 -6.20 9.53 -4.07
CA GLN A 147 -5.25 10.31 -4.89
C GLN A 147 -5.91 11.59 -5.41
N ASP A 148 -5.08 12.58 -5.75
CA ASP A 148 -5.56 13.77 -6.46
C ASP A 148 -6.17 13.38 -7.82
N GLU A 149 -7.38 13.87 -8.11
CA GLU A 149 -8.09 13.56 -9.37
C GLU A 149 -7.24 13.90 -10.62
N ALA A 150 -6.51 15.01 -10.56
CA ALA A 150 -5.59 15.42 -11.62
C ALA A 150 -4.46 14.40 -11.82
N ALA A 151 -3.89 13.86 -10.73
CA ALA A 151 -2.84 12.84 -10.79
C ALA A 151 -3.36 11.53 -11.39
N VAL A 152 -4.58 11.11 -11.04
CA VAL A 152 -5.23 9.92 -11.64
C VAL A 152 -5.47 10.13 -13.13
N ALA A 153 -5.94 11.32 -13.52
CA ALA A 153 -6.19 11.67 -14.91
C ALA A 153 -4.89 11.76 -15.74
N ASP A 154 -3.83 12.32 -15.18
CA ASP A 154 -2.50 12.36 -15.78
C ASP A 154 -1.90 10.97 -15.93
N ALA A 155 -1.96 10.14 -14.88
CA ALA A 155 -1.51 8.75 -14.92
C ALA A 155 -2.23 7.95 -16.01
N ARG A 156 -3.55 8.17 -16.19
CA ARG A 156 -4.34 7.56 -17.26
C ARG A 156 -3.85 7.97 -18.65
N ARG A 157 -3.62 9.27 -18.87
CA ARG A 157 -3.18 9.81 -20.18
C ARG A 157 -1.73 9.47 -20.50
N GLY A 158 -0.88 9.52 -19.49
CA GLY A 158 0.57 9.37 -19.59
C GLY A 158 1.07 7.93 -19.48
N ALA A 159 0.19 6.97 -19.19
CA ALA A 159 0.56 5.55 -19.14
C ALA A 159 1.30 5.14 -20.42
N THR A 160 2.42 4.47 -20.24
CA THR A 160 3.31 3.99 -21.29
C THR A 160 2.87 2.62 -21.82
N ASP A 161 3.42 2.21 -22.95
CA ASP A 161 3.14 0.88 -23.51
C ASP A 161 3.73 -0.25 -22.65
N ALA A 162 4.83 0.03 -21.93
CA ALA A 162 5.38 -0.90 -20.96
C ALA A 162 4.42 -1.12 -19.78
N GLU A 163 3.80 -0.06 -19.26
CA GLU A 163 2.81 -0.15 -18.17
C GLU A 163 1.52 -0.83 -18.64
N ARG A 164 1.08 -0.57 -19.88
CA ARG A 164 -0.05 -1.30 -20.50
C ARG A 164 0.25 -2.79 -20.60
N SER A 165 1.41 -3.16 -21.13
CA SER A 165 1.83 -4.56 -21.23
C SER A 165 1.95 -5.22 -19.86
N LEU A 166 2.49 -4.51 -18.86
CA LEU A 166 2.57 -5.01 -17.48
C LEU A 166 1.18 -5.29 -16.90
N ALA A 167 0.24 -4.36 -17.05
CA ALA A 167 -1.13 -4.51 -16.57
C ALA A 167 -1.85 -5.70 -17.25
N GLU A 168 -1.65 -5.92 -18.54
CA GLU A 168 -2.21 -7.06 -19.27
C GLU A 168 -1.67 -8.39 -18.76
N ARG A 169 -0.34 -8.53 -18.68
CA ARG A 169 0.33 -9.74 -18.18
C ARG A 169 -0.09 -10.06 -16.74
N PHE A 170 -0.20 -9.02 -15.91
CA PHE A 170 -0.70 -9.14 -14.54
C PHE A 170 -2.12 -9.71 -14.49
N LEU A 171 -3.06 -9.14 -15.24
CA LEU A 171 -4.46 -9.58 -15.26
C LEU A 171 -4.65 -10.97 -15.87
N ASN A 172 -3.71 -11.41 -16.70
CA ASN A 172 -3.66 -12.77 -17.24
C ASN A 172 -2.92 -13.75 -16.32
N ARG A 173 -2.48 -13.32 -15.13
CA ARG A 173 -1.73 -14.10 -14.14
C ARG A 173 -0.43 -14.70 -14.69
N GLU A 174 0.19 -14.03 -15.65
CA GLU A 174 1.45 -14.45 -16.25
C GLU A 174 2.67 -14.16 -15.35
N LEU A 175 2.46 -13.34 -14.32
CA LEU A 175 3.48 -12.90 -13.37
C LEU A 175 3.46 -13.67 -12.05
N ASP A 176 2.36 -14.38 -11.75
CA ASP A 176 2.26 -15.20 -10.54
C ASP A 176 3.25 -16.39 -10.64
N LEU A 177 3.73 -16.85 -9.49
CA LEU A 177 4.48 -18.10 -9.41
C LEU A 177 3.59 -19.26 -9.89
N ARG A 178 4.15 -20.12 -10.75
CA ARG A 178 3.47 -21.31 -11.29
C ARG A 178 3.83 -22.57 -10.53
#